data_AF-A0A064C955-F1
#
_entry.id   AF-A0A064C955-F1
#
_cell.length_a   1.000
_cell.length_b   1.000
_cell.length_c   1.000
_cell.angle_alpha   90.00
_cell.angle_beta   90.00
_cell.angle_gamma   90.00
#
_symmetry.space_group_name_H-M   'P 1'
#
loop_
_entity.id
_entity.type
_entity.pdbx_description
1 polymer ?
#
loop_
_entity_poly.entity_id
_entity_poly.type
_entity_poly.pdbx_seq_one_letter_code
_entity_poly.pdbx_strand_id
1 'polypeptide(L)'
;MNTGAAVRSATCLLGVTLMALAPALATAPTAVAVAPPTIDPAAVPPDGPPTPPEPMKQGAYCPRVGTLPGTDYRVQPRYLDMMNLSEAWQFGRGAGVTVAVIDTGVNPHPRLPNLIPGGDLIRPGVFGGSVT
;
A
#
# COMPACT_ATOMS: atom_id res chain seq x y z
N MET A 1 -29.09 41.78 -47.85
CA MET A 1 -27.89 41.53 -47.02
C MET A 1 -28.23 41.92 -45.59
N ASN A 2 -28.27 40.96 -44.65
CA ASN A 2 -28.28 41.28 -43.21
C ASN A 2 -27.14 40.56 -42.50
N THR A 3 -25.96 40.60 -43.13
CA THR A 3 -24.68 40.16 -42.57
C THR A 3 -24.35 40.90 -41.26
N GLY A 4 -24.83 42.15 -41.08
CA GLY A 4 -24.57 42.95 -39.88
C GLY A 4 -25.26 42.46 -38.59
N ALA A 5 -26.44 41.82 -38.67
CA ALA A 5 -27.16 41.34 -37.48
C ALA A 5 -26.56 40.03 -36.94
N ALA A 6 -26.13 39.14 -37.84
CA ALA A 6 -25.43 37.91 -37.50
C ALA A 6 -24.04 38.19 -36.92
N VAL A 7 -23.30 39.14 -37.49
CA VAL A 7 -22.00 39.61 -36.96
C VAL A 7 -22.16 40.21 -35.57
N ARG A 8 -23.17 41.07 -35.34
CA ARG A 8 -23.42 41.69 -34.02
C ARG A 8 -23.78 40.68 -32.92
N SER A 9 -24.61 39.67 -33.22
CA SER A 9 -24.94 38.63 -32.23
C SER A 9 -23.74 37.75 -31.90
N ALA A 10 -22.93 37.41 -32.90
CA ALA A 10 -21.70 36.64 -32.70
C ALA A 10 -20.69 37.40 -31.83
N THR A 11 -20.50 38.72 -32.05
CA THR A 11 -19.58 39.54 -31.26
C THR A 11 -20.05 39.72 -29.81
N CYS A 12 -21.35 39.87 -29.57
CA CYS A 12 -21.90 39.94 -28.21
C CYS A 12 -21.72 38.62 -27.44
N LEU A 13 -22.02 37.48 -28.08
CA LEU A 13 -21.83 36.17 -27.47
C LEU A 13 -20.35 35.94 -27.13
N LEU A 14 -19.45 36.26 -28.06
CA LEU A 14 -18.00 36.14 -27.85
C LEU A 14 -17.51 37.02 -26.70
N GLY A 15 -17.98 38.29 -26.64
CA GLY A 15 -17.64 39.24 -25.58
C GLY A 15 -18.12 38.80 -24.19
N VAL A 16 -19.34 38.25 -24.10
CA VAL A 16 -19.90 37.72 -22.84
C VAL A 16 -19.13 36.48 -22.38
N THR A 17 -18.80 35.55 -23.28
CA THR A 17 -17.96 34.40 -22.93
C THR A 17 -16.56 34.81 -22.49
N LEU A 18 -15.96 35.81 -23.14
CA LEU A 18 -14.62 36.29 -22.77
C LEU A 18 -14.63 36.96 -21.38
N MET A 19 -15.63 37.80 -21.09
CA MET A 19 -15.78 38.43 -19.77
C MET A 19 -16.08 37.43 -18.65
N ALA A 20 -16.80 36.34 -18.93
CA ALA A 20 -17.11 35.33 -17.93
C ALA A 20 -15.95 34.34 -17.67
N LEU A 21 -15.21 33.96 -18.72
CA LEU A 21 -14.19 32.91 -18.62
C LEU A 21 -12.80 33.46 -18.27
N ALA A 22 -12.45 34.67 -18.74
CA ALA A 22 -11.12 35.24 -18.50
C ALA A 22 -10.77 35.41 -17.01
N PRO A 23 -11.68 35.87 -16.12
CA PRO A 23 -11.39 35.96 -14.68
C PRO A 23 -11.19 34.57 -14.05
N ALA A 24 -11.95 33.56 -14.49
CA ALA A 24 -11.84 32.20 -13.99
C ALA A 24 -10.51 31.53 -14.38
N LEU A 25 -10.02 31.78 -15.59
CA LEU A 25 -8.71 31.34 -16.04
C LEU A 25 -7.56 32.11 -15.38
N ALA A 26 -7.72 33.41 -15.12
CA ALA A 26 -6.69 34.25 -14.51
C ALA A 26 -6.53 34.04 -13.00
N THR A 27 -7.57 33.57 -12.32
CA THR A 27 -7.58 33.34 -10.85
C THR A 27 -7.59 31.87 -10.47
N ALA A 28 -7.53 30.97 -11.46
CA ALA A 28 -7.41 29.55 -11.19
C ALA A 28 -6.11 29.28 -10.39
N PRO A 29 -6.19 28.58 -9.25
CA PRO A 29 -4.98 28.19 -8.52
C PRO A 29 -4.12 27.27 -9.41
N THR A 30 -2.82 27.51 -9.41
CA THR A 30 -1.87 26.63 -10.08
C THR A 30 -1.85 25.28 -9.35
N ALA A 31 -2.34 24.24 -10.02
CA ALA A 31 -2.15 22.88 -9.52
C ALA A 31 -0.66 22.53 -9.71
N VAL A 32 0.07 22.44 -8.59
CA VAL A 32 1.43 21.91 -8.56
C VAL A 32 1.39 20.47 -8.08
N ALA A 33 2.17 19.59 -8.71
CA ALA A 33 2.33 18.23 -8.23
C ALA A 33 3.17 18.24 -6.95
N VAL A 34 2.85 17.37 -6.01
CA VAL A 34 3.76 17.06 -4.91
C VAL A 34 5.00 16.41 -5.52
N ALA A 35 6.18 16.97 -5.22
CA ALA A 35 7.44 16.40 -5.71
C ALA A 35 7.63 14.98 -5.14
N PRO A 36 8.25 14.05 -5.90
CA PRO A 36 8.63 12.75 -5.34
C PRO A 36 9.53 12.91 -4.11
N PRO A 37 9.46 12.00 -3.13
CA PRO A 37 10.35 12.04 -1.98
C PRO A 37 11.80 11.83 -2.41
N THR A 38 12.72 12.60 -1.82
CA THR A 38 14.16 12.42 -2.00
C THR A 38 14.74 11.59 -0.86
N ILE A 39 15.63 10.65 -1.17
CA ILE A 39 16.33 9.85 -0.16
C ILE A 39 17.52 10.63 0.38
N ASP A 40 17.61 10.76 1.71
CA ASP A 40 18.82 11.21 2.41
C ASP A 40 19.61 9.98 2.91
N PRO A 41 20.76 9.63 2.31
CA PRO A 41 21.56 8.49 2.74
C PRO A 41 22.14 8.63 4.15
N ALA A 42 22.21 9.84 4.71
CA ALA A 42 22.73 10.07 6.05
C ALA A 42 21.66 9.88 7.15
N ALA A 43 20.39 9.77 6.79
CA ALA A 43 19.25 9.67 7.71
C ALA A 43 18.88 8.22 8.08
N VAL A 44 19.83 7.28 8.01
CA VAL A 44 19.58 5.89 8.42
C VAL A 44 19.38 5.82 9.95
N PRO A 45 18.26 5.25 10.44
CA PRO A 45 18.03 5.09 11.87
C PRO A 45 19.11 4.22 12.53
N PRO A 46 19.38 4.39 13.85
CA PRO A 46 20.30 3.53 14.56
C PRO A 46 19.82 2.09 14.56
N ASP A 47 20.75 1.15 14.40
CA ASP A 47 20.49 -0.27 14.59
C ASP A 47 20.44 -0.56 16.09
N GLY A 48 19.22 -0.71 16.61
CA GLY A 48 18.94 -0.97 18.02
C GLY A 48 17.97 -2.13 18.17
N PRO A 49 17.81 -2.68 19.39
CA PRO A 49 16.83 -3.72 19.63
C PRO A 49 15.44 -3.25 19.16
N PRO A 50 14.69 -4.07 18.41
CA PRO A 50 13.35 -3.70 17.98
C PRO A 50 12.48 -3.41 19.21
N THR A 51 11.94 -2.19 19.22
CA THR A 51 11.10 -1.65 20.28
C THR A 51 10.18 -0.60 19.67
N PRO A 52 8.96 -0.41 20.19
CA PRO A 52 8.15 0.71 19.75
C PRO A 52 8.82 2.04 20.14
N PRO A 53 8.63 3.11 19.34
CA PRO A 53 9.14 4.44 19.67
C PRO A 53 8.43 5.06 20.88
N GLU A 54 7.20 4.63 21.17
CA GLU A 54 6.39 5.05 22.31
C GLU A 54 5.71 3.84 22.98
N PRO A 55 5.33 3.90 24.27
CA PRO A 55 4.65 2.78 24.92
C PRO A 55 3.33 2.41 24.24
N MET A 56 3.20 1.15 23.85
CA MET A 56 1.99 0.62 23.20
C MET A 56 1.06 -0.05 24.23
N LYS A 57 -0.25 -0.03 23.95
CA LYS A 57 -1.28 -0.73 24.73
C LYS A 57 -2.17 -1.57 23.83
N GLN A 58 -2.42 -2.83 24.20
CA GLN A 58 -3.39 -3.67 23.51
C GLN A 58 -4.81 -3.16 23.77
N GLY A 59 -5.50 -2.75 22.70
CA GLY A 59 -6.86 -2.20 22.77
C GLY A 59 -7.98 -3.18 22.44
N ALA A 60 -7.66 -4.35 21.89
CA ALA A 60 -8.64 -5.36 21.44
C ALA A 60 -8.11 -6.79 21.63
N TYR A 61 -9.02 -7.76 21.60
CA TYR A 61 -8.66 -9.17 21.62
C TYR A 61 -7.99 -9.61 20.32
N CYS A 62 -7.08 -10.57 20.41
CA CYS A 62 -6.40 -11.13 19.24
C CYS A 62 -7.40 -11.89 18.36
N PRO A 63 -7.60 -11.50 17.08
CA PRO A 63 -8.48 -12.22 16.18
C PRO A 63 -7.87 -13.57 15.82
N ARG A 64 -8.72 -14.56 15.54
CA ARG A 64 -8.30 -15.83 14.93
C ARG A 64 -8.88 -15.95 13.54
N VAL A 65 -8.05 -16.44 12.62
CA VAL A 65 -8.50 -16.81 11.28
C VAL A 65 -9.45 -18.01 11.36
N GLY A 66 -10.43 -18.05 10.47
CA GLY A 66 -11.45 -19.09 10.41
C GLY A 66 -11.70 -19.58 8.99
N THR A 67 -12.45 -20.67 8.88
CA THR A 67 -12.86 -21.28 7.61
C THR A 67 -14.26 -20.80 7.24
N LEU A 68 -14.46 -20.38 5.99
CA LEU A 68 -15.80 -20.06 5.48
C LEU A 68 -16.60 -21.36 5.21
N PRO A 69 -17.93 -21.37 5.44
CA PRO A 69 -18.76 -22.51 5.11
C PRO A 69 -18.60 -22.96 3.65
N GLY A 70 -18.48 -24.28 3.42
CA GLY A 70 -18.30 -24.85 2.08
C GLY A 70 -16.87 -24.76 1.52
N THR A 71 -15.88 -24.33 2.30
CA THR A 71 -14.47 -24.35 1.87
C THR A 71 -13.97 -25.78 1.73
N ASP A 72 -13.49 -26.15 0.54
CA ASP A 72 -12.75 -27.39 0.29
C ASP A 72 -11.25 -27.11 0.13
N TYR A 73 -10.45 -27.54 1.12
CA TYR A 73 -9.00 -27.37 1.13
C TYR A 73 -8.25 -28.33 0.22
N ARG A 74 -8.93 -29.30 -0.40
CA ARG A 74 -8.35 -30.19 -1.41
C ARG A 74 -8.23 -29.50 -2.76
N VAL A 75 -9.00 -28.44 -2.99
CA VAL A 75 -8.96 -27.64 -4.22
C VAL A 75 -7.84 -26.62 -4.10
N GLN A 76 -7.00 -26.55 -5.13
CA GLN A 76 -5.92 -25.57 -5.20
C GLN A 76 -6.50 -24.14 -5.24
N PRO A 77 -6.01 -23.22 -4.40
CA PRO A 77 -6.42 -21.83 -4.47
C PRO A 77 -6.07 -21.19 -5.82
N ARG A 78 -7.02 -20.44 -6.38
CA ARG A 78 -6.92 -19.85 -7.73
C ARG A 78 -5.71 -18.95 -7.95
N TYR A 79 -5.21 -18.29 -6.90
CA TYR A 79 -4.02 -17.44 -7.02
C TYR A 79 -2.75 -18.25 -7.32
N LEU A 80 -2.65 -19.52 -6.87
CA LEU A 80 -1.51 -20.37 -7.22
C LEU A 80 -1.55 -20.77 -8.71
N ASP A 81 -2.76 -21.02 -9.25
CA ASP A 81 -2.98 -21.33 -10.67
C ASP A 81 -2.67 -20.12 -11.55
N MET A 82 -3.19 -18.94 -11.18
CA MET A 82 -2.99 -17.69 -11.93
C MET A 82 -1.51 -17.31 -12.07
N MET A 83 -0.70 -17.60 -11.06
CA MET A 83 0.75 -17.38 -11.08
C MET A 83 1.54 -18.55 -11.67
N ASN A 84 0.87 -19.64 -12.06
CA ASN A 84 1.47 -20.86 -12.59
C ASN A 84 2.63 -21.42 -11.72
N LEU A 85 2.41 -21.49 -10.41
CA LEU A 85 3.49 -21.83 -9.47
C LEU A 85 4.03 -23.25 -9.62
N SER A 86 3.20 -24.19 -10.10
CA SER A 86 3.64 -25.56 -10.39
C SER A 86 4.77 -25.59 -11.42
N GLU A 87 4.71 -24.72 -12.44
CA GLU A 87 5.78 -24.57 -13.42
C GLU A 87 6.96 -23.79 -12.83
N ALA A 88 6.71 -22.68 -12.14
CA ALA A 88 7.76 -21.87 -11.53
C ALA A 88 8.66 -22.68 -10.57
N TRP A 89 8.09 -23.63 -9.85
CA TRP A 89 8.83 -24.49 -8.92
C TRP A 89 9.78 -25.50 -9.57
N GLN A 90 9.69 -25.71 -10.89
CA GLN A 90 10.69 -26.50 -11.62
C GLN A 90 12.03 -25.75 -11.73
N PHE A 91 11.99 -24.42 -11.67
CA PHE A 91 13.18 -23.56 -11.74
C PHE A 91 13.73 -23.21 -10.35
N GLY A 92 12.85 -23.04 -9.36
CA GLY A 92 13.28 -22.70 -8.01
C GLY A 92 12.16 -22.72 -6.98
N ARG A 93 12.53 -23.09 -5.75
CA ARG A 93 11.61 -23.13 -4.59
C ARG A 93 12.06 -22.24 -3.44
N GLY A 94 13.05 -21.38 -3.67
CA GLY A 94 13.59 -20.47 -2.65
C GLY A 94 14.55 -21.12 -1.65
N ALA A 95 15.12 -22.29 -1.96
CA ALA A 95 16.12 -22.91 -1.08
C ALA A 95 17.32 -21.97 -0.88
N GLY A 96 17.74 -21.79 0.38
CA GLY A 96 18.84 -20.89 0.75
C GLY A 96 18.48 -19.39 0.81
N VAL A 97 17.24 -19.01 0.49
CA VAL A 97 16.76 -17.63 0.59
C VAL A 97 16.08 -17.40 1.94
N THR A 98 16.52 -16.37 2.67
CA THR A 98 15.86 -15.91 3.89
C THR A 98 14.94 -14.74 3.55
N VAL A 99 13.69 -14.77 4.00
CA VAL A 99 12.69 -13.71 3.78
C VAL A 99 12.30 -13.09 5.11
N ALA A 100 12.51 -11.79 5.26
CA ALA A 100 12.00 -11.04 6.40
C ALA A 100 10.51 -10.71 6.19
N VAL A 101 9.67 -11.04 7.17
CA VAL A 101 8.23 -10.74 7.15
C VAL A 101 7.95 -9.64 8.18
N ILE A 102 7.75 -8.41 7.69
CA ILE A 102 7.40 -7.25 8.53
C ILE A 102 5.87 -7.13 8.51
N ASP A 103 5.23 -7.75 9.50
CA ASP A 103 3.76 -7.83 9.64
C ASP A 103 3.39 -7.81 11.13
N THR A 104 2.26 -8.41 11.50
CA THR A 104 1.67 -8.49 12.85
C THR A 104 2.27 -9.61 13.72
N GLY A 105 3.39 -10.19 13.29
CA GLY A 105 3.99 -11.38 13.89
C GLY A 105 3.47 -12.69 13.29
N VAL A 106 4.11 -13.80 13.64
CA VAL A 106 3.78 -15.13 13.10
C VAL A 106 3.62 -16.14 14.21
N ASN A 107 2.48 -16.83 14.23
CA ASN A 107 2.26 -17.98 15.10
C ASN A 107 2.97 -19.24 14.55
N PRO A 108 3.84 -19.92 15.34
CA PRO A 108 4.50 -21.15 14.96
C PRO A 108 3.49 -22.17 14.53
N HIS A 109 3.79 -22.79 13.42
CA HIS A 109 2.90 -23.73 12.78
C HIS A 109 3.73 -24.85 12.17
N PRO A 110 3.27 -26.12 12.19
CA PRO A 110 4.02 -27.23 11.59
C PRO A 110 4.36 -27.05 10.11
N ARG A 111 3.59 -26.21 9.39
CA ARG A 111 3.88 -25.84 7.98
C ARG A 111 4.95 -24.76 7.81
N LEU A 112 5.43 -24.18 8.90
CA LEU A 112 6.46 -23.14 8.95
C LEU A 112 7.63 -23.59 9.84
N PRO A 113 8.32 -24.69 9.49
CA PRO A 113 9.32 -25.31 10.37
C PRO A 113 10.61 -24.47 10.54
N ASN A 114 10.88 -23.55 9.62
CA ASN A 114 12.12 -22.77 9.55
C ASN A 114 11.92 -21.31 9.99
N LEU A 115 10.98 -21.05 10.91
CA LEU A 115 10.74 -19.70 11.44
C LEU A 115 11.92 -19.22 12.28
N ILE A 116 12.42 -18.03 11.96
CA ILE A 116 13.48 -17.34 12.70
C ILE A 116 12.85 -16.11 13.34
N PRO A 117 13.01 -15.87 14.66
CA PRO A 117 12.48 -14.69 15.32
C PRO A 117 13.18 -13.42 14.81
N GLY A 118 12.38 -12.43 14.38
CA GLY A 118 12.87 -11.15 13.83
C GLY A 118 12.77 -9.95 14.77
N GLY A 119 12.10 -10.08 15.92
CA GLY A 119 11.85 -9.00 16.88
C GLY A 119 10.38 -8.53 16.92
N ASP A 120 10.09 -7.59 17.82
CA ASP A 120 8.75 -7.02 18.02
C ASP A 120 8.86 -5.49 18.18
N LEU A 121 8.29 -4.74 17.23
CA LEU A 121 8.26 -3.26 17.27
C LEU A 121 7.05 -2.70 18.02
N ILE A 122 6.28 -3.54 18.71
CA ILE A 122 5.04 -3.18 19.41
C ILE A 122 5.14 -3.50 20.91
N ARG A 123 5.61 -4.68 21.30
CA ARG A 123 5.77 -5.08 22.71
C ARG A 123 7.25 -5.07 23.11
N PRO A 124 7.67 -4.22 24.07
CA PRO A 124 9.04 -4.26 24.59
C PRO A 124 9.37 -5.62 25.23
N GLY A 125 10.57 -6.14 24.99
CA GLY A 125 11.12 -7.28 25.74
C GLY A 125 10.68 -8.68 25.28
N VAL A 126 9.94 -8.82 24.18
CA VAL A 126 9.59 -10.13 23.61
C VAL A 126 10.70 -10.60 22.66
N PHE A 127 11.85 -10.95 23.23
CA PHE A 127 12.94 -11.62 22.50
C PHE A 127 13.03 -13.07 22.94
N GLY A 128 12.74 -13.98 22.01
CA GLY A 128 12.91 -15.42 22.22
C GLY A 128 11.71 -16.08 22.92
N GLY A 129 10.96 -16.86 22.15
CA GLY A 129 10.25 -18.04 22.66
C GLY A 129 8.79 -17.88 23.05
N SER A 130 8.22 -16.68 23.10
CA SER A 130 6.77 -16.54 23.29
C SER A 130 6.11 -16.07 22.03
N VAL A 131 5.71 -17.06 21.25
CA VAL A 131 4.61 -16.84 20.34
C VAL A 131 3.31 -17.09 21.10
N THR A 132 2.88 -16.03 21.78
CA THR A 132 1.52 -15.84 22.29
C THR A 132 1.16 -14.37 22.24
#